data_AF-A0A3D3MGC4-F1
#
_entry.id   AF-A0A3D3MGC4-F1
#
_cell.length_a   1.000
_cell.length_b   1.000
_cell.length_c   1.000
_cell.angle_alpha   90.00
_cell.angle_beta   90.00
_cell.angle_gamma   90.00
#
_symmetry.space_group_name_H-M   'P 1'
#
loop_
_entity.id
_entity.type
_entity.pdbx_description
1 polymer ?
#
loop_
_entity_poly.entity_id
_entity_poly.type
_entity_poly.pdbx_seq_one_letter_code
_entity_poly.pdbx_strand_id
1 'polypeptide(L)'
;MITPNPSLQVFQNKLNLPKKELLLEIELNGKMKFEHLMNTIYNQMGICHRVLSANVEYVNGYSFGTIQLYINVNSEDYQQLEFYLNKNKLINTAVEYTCRSYF
;
A
#
# COMPACT_ATOMS: atom_id res chain seq x y z
N MET A 1 -23.07 28.02 -20.40
CA MET A 1 -22.98 26.91 -19.44
C MET A 1 -21.55 26.39 -19.50
N ILE A 2 -20.81 26.43 -18.39
CA ILE A 2 -19.44 25.88 -18.32
C ILE A 2 -19.60 24.41 -17.95
N THR A 3 -19.35 23.51 -18.89
CA THR A 3 -19.29 22.07 -18.60
C THR A 3 -18.05 21.78 -17.76
N PRO A 4 -18.19 21.15 -16.58
CA PRO A 4 -17.02 20.78 -15.80
C PRO A 4 -16.17 19.78 -16.59
N ASN A 5 -14.85 19.95 -16.55
CA ASN A 5 -13.93 19.03 -17.19
C ASN A 5 -14.07 17.63 -16.55
N PRO A 6 -14.42 16.58 -17.31
CA PRO A 6 -14.67 15.25 -16.76
C PRO A 6 -13.45 14.67 -16.03
N SER A 7 -12.23 15.04 -16.43
CA SER A 7 -11.00 14.62 -15.74
C SER A 7 -10.87 15.19 -14.31
N LEU A 8 -11.32 16.43 -14.09
CA LEU A 8 -11.34 17.05 -12.76
C LEU A 8 -12.41 16.44 -11.85
N GLN A 9 -13.56 16.06 -12.42
CA GLN A 9 -14.62 15.37 -11.69
C GLN A 9 -14.20 13.97 -11.23
N VAL A 10 -13.52 13.21 -12.09
CA VAL A 10 -13.00 11.87 -11.74
C VAL A 10 -11.95 11.96 -10.64
N PHE A 11 -11.06 12.96 -10.69
CA PHE A 11 -10.05 13.19 -9.66
C PHE A 11 -10.67 13.58 -8.30
N GLN A 12 -11.65 14.47 -8.29
CA GLN A 12 -12.39 14.84 -7.08
C GLN A 12 -13.16 13.65 -6.48
N ASN A 13 -13.73 12.78 -7.32
CA ASN A 13 -14.43 11.59 -6.85
C ASN A 13 -13.49 10.58 -6.18
N LYS A 14 -12.24 10.43 -6.67
CA LYS A 14 -11.22 9.60 -6.00
C LYS A 14 -10.77 10.16 -4.66
N LEU A 15 -10.64 11.48 -4.54
CA LEU A 15 -10.31 12.14 -3.27
C LEU A 15 -11.38 11.95 -2.19
N ASN A 16 -12.64 11.81 -2.60
CA ASN A 16 -13.79 11.65 -1.70
C ASN A 16 -14.12 10.18 -1.36
N LEU A 17 -13.35 9.21 -1.86
CA LEU A 17 -13.54 7.82 -1.47
C LEU A 17 -13.20 7.63 0.01
N PRO A 18 -14.04 6.91 0.77
CA PRO A 18 -13.75 6.62 2.16
C PRO A 18 -12.44 5.83 2.25
N LYS A 19 -11.51 6.33 3.05
CA LYS A 19 -10.26 5.65 3.31
C LYS A 19 -10.36 4.78 4.55
N LYS A 20 -9.61 3.69 4.54
CA LYS A 20 -9.48 2.76 5.65
C LYS A 20 -8.04 2.74 6.13
N GLU A 21 -7.88 2.53 7.43
CA GLU A 21 -6.59 2.32 8.05
C GLU A 21 -6.32 0.82 8.06
N LEU A 22 -5.26 0.40 7.38
CA LEU A 22 -4.90 -1.01 7.24
C LEU A 22 -3.49 -1.25 7.79
N LEU A 23 -3.33 -2.39 8.46
CA LEU A 23 -2.04 -2.98 8.77
C LEU A 23 -1.76 -4.03 7.69
N LEU A 24 -0.77 -3.76 6.85
CA LEU A 24 -0.36 -4.61 5.73
C LEU A 24 0.97 -5.28 6.08
N GLU A 25 0.99 -6.60 6.11
CA GLU A 25 2.19 -7.41 6.19
C GLU A 25 2.56 -7.97 4.82
N ILE A 26 3.84 -7.86 4.45
CA ILE A 26 4.38 -8.33 3.17
C ILE A 26 5.62 -9.18 3.45
N GLU A 27 5.67 -10.37 2.86
CA GLU A 27 6.85 -11.24 2.90
C GLU A 27 7.70 -11.07 1.63
N LEU A 28 8.97 -10.74 1.82
CA LEU A 28 9.99 -10.68 0.78
C LEU A 28 10.64 -12.06 0.60
N ASN A 29 10.70 -12.51 -0.66
CA ASN A 29 11.23 -13.82 -1.05
C ASN A 29 12.44 -13.72 -2.00
N GLY A 30 13.14 -12.59 -2.02
CA GLY A 30 14.28 -12.35 -2.89
C GLY A 30 13.94 -11.93 -4.32
N LYS A 31 12.68 -12.00 -4.76
CA LYS A 31 12.29 -11.54 -6.12
C LYS A 31 12.19 -10.02 -6.25
N MET A 32 12.04 -9.34 -5.13
CA MET A 32 11.83 -7.90 -5.06
C MET A 32 12.80 -7.29 -4.06
N LYS A 33 13.46 -6.19 -4.45
CA LYS A 33 14.26 -5.40 -3.50
C LYS A 33 13.34 -4.59 -2.61
N PHE A 34 13.68 -4.52 -1.33
CA PHE A 34 12.94 -3.74 -0.34
C PHE A 34 12.73 -2.29 -0.79
N GLU A 35 13.79 -1.62 -1.23
CA GLU A 35 13.76 -0.21 -1.65
C GLU A 35 12.86 0.00 -2.86
N HIS A 36 12.85 -0.95 -3.80
CA HIS A 36 12.01 -0.88 -4.99
C HIS A 36 10.52 -1.01 -4.63
N LEU A 37 10.19 -1.92 -3.71
CA LEU A 37 8.83 -2.08 -3.21
C LEU A 37 8.34 -0.80 -2.55
N MET A 38 9.11 -0.24 -1.61
CA MET A 38 8.75 0.97 -0.87
C MET A 38 8.60 2.18 -1.79
N ASN A 39 9.53 2.32 -2.76
CA ASN A 39 9.48 3.37 -3.78
C ASN A 39 8.23 3.23 -4.66
N THR A 40 7.85 2.01 -5.04
CA THR A 40 6.66 1.76 -5.87
C THR A 40 5.39 2.15 -5.13
N ILE A 41 5.25 1.72 -3.87
CA ILE A 41 4.07 2.04 -3.04
C ILE A 41 3.92 3.56 -2.89
N TYR A 42 5.00 4.29 -2.60
CA TYR A 42 4.93 5.73 -2.39
C TYR A 42 4.85 6.53 -3.70
N ASN A 43 5.83 6.37 -4.60
CA ASN A 43 5.98 7.26 -5.76
C ASN A 43 5.10 6.87 -6.95
N GLN A 44 4.85 5.57 -7.16
CA GLN A 44 4.05 5.12 -8.30
C GLN A 44 2.56 5.03 -7.96
N MET A 45 2.22 4.55 -6.77
CA MET A 45 0.83 4.38 -6.35
C MET A 45 0.30 5.56 -5.50
N GLY A 46 1.17 6.46 -5.03
CA GLY A 46 0.76 7.58 -4.18
C GLY A 46 0.28 7.17 -2.78
N ILE A 47 0.57 5.94 -2.35
CA ILE A 47 0.11 5.41 -1.06
C ILE A 47 1.12 5.79 0.02
N CYS A 48 0.70 6.73 0.87
CA CYS A 48 1.45 7.08 2.08
C CYS A 48 1.41 5.92 3.07
N HIS A 49 2.57 5.58 3.63
CA HIS A 49 2.72 4.46 4.56
C HIS A 49 3.65 4.84 5.72
N ARG A 50 3.44 4.20 6.86
CA ARG A 50 4.37 4.21 8.01
C ARG A 50 4.87 2.79 8.24
N VAL A 51 6.18 2.62 8.30
CA VAL A 51 6.79 1.34 8.65
C VAL A 51 6.59 1.10 10.15
N LEU A 52 5.96 -0.02 10.49
CA LEU A 52 5.77 -0.45 11.89
C LEU A 52 6.86 -1.43 12.31
N SER A 53 7.20 -2.36 11.41
CA SER A 53 8.27 -3.33 11.60
C SER A 53 8.88 -3.66 10.25
N ALA A 54 10.19 -3.88 10.22
CA ALA A 54 10.89 -4.35 9.03
C ALA A 54 12.02 -5.27 9.49
N ASN A 55 11.81 -6.57 9.30
CA ASN A 55 12.84 -7.57 9.48
C ASN A 55 13.30 -8.02 8.10
N VAL A 56 14.32 -7.34 7.58
CA VAL A 56 14.81 -7.54 6.22
C VAL A 56 16.28 -7.95 6.24
N GLU A 57 16.57 -9.09 5.65
CA GLU A 57 17.92 -9.59 5.44
C GLU A 57 18.34 -9.42 3.97
N TYR A 58 19.61 -9.06 3.78
CA TYR A 58 20.19 -8.88 2.45
C TYR A 58 21.20 -9.99 2.18
N VAL A 59 20.86 -10.87 1.23
CA VAL A 59 21.70 -12.00 0.83
C VAL A 59 21.96 -11.90 -0.67
N ASN A 60 23.24 -11.76 -1.06
CA ASN A 60 23.66 -11.65 -2.46
C ASN A 60 22.92 -10.57 -3.27
N GLY A 61 22.57 -9.45 -2.63
CA GLY A 61 21.87 -8.32 -3.27
C GLY A 61 20.35 -8.51 -3.40
N TYR A 62 19.80 -9.59 -2.83
CA TYR A 62 18.37 -9.85 -2.73
C TYR A 62 17.86 -9.59 -1.31
N SER A 63 16.59 -9.19 -1.19
CA SER A 63 15.94 -8.89 0.10
C SER A 63 15.00 -10.02 0.51
N PHE A 64 15.11 -10.49 1.75
CA PHE A 64 14.27 -11.53 2.35
C PHE A 64 13.71 -11.06 3.69
N GLY A 65 12.60 -11.64 4.13
CA GLY A 65 12.01 -11.39 5.46
C GLY A 65 10.65 -10.72 5.37
N THR A 66 10.25 -9.96 6.39
CA THR A 66 8.89 -9.43 6.51
C THR A 66 8.86 -7.93 6.81
N ILE A 67 7.85 -7.27 6.27
CA ILE A 67 7.61 -5.84 6.45
C ILE A 67 6.17 -5.66 6.91
N GLN A 68 5.96 -4.87 7.95
CA GLN A 68 4.65 -4.44 8.40
C GLN A 68 4.50 -2.95 8.20
N LEU A 69 3.46 -2.57 7.46
CA LEU A 69 3.14 -1.21 7.09
C LEU A 69 1.78 -0.82 7.65
N TYR A 70 1.68 0.40 8.16
CA TYR A 70 0.42 1.08 8.35
C TYR A 70 0.13 1.94 7.13
N ILE A 71 -1.02 1.73 6.49
CA ILE A 71 -1.45 2.49 5.31
C ILE A 71 -2.84 3.06 5.52
N ASN A 72 -3.08 4.27 5.00
CA ASN A 72 -4.39 4.90 4.96
C ASN A 72 -4.81 5.08 3.50
N VAL A 73 -5.68 4.19 3.02
CA VAL A 73 -5.90 3.94 1.59
C VAL A 73 -7.39 3.71 1.30
N ASN A 74 -7.86 4.09 0.13
CA ASN A 74 -9.22 3.75 -0.32
C ASN A 74 -9.25 2.34 -0.92
N SER A 75 -10.44 1.80 -1.15
CA SER A 75 -10.60 0.43 -1.65
C SER A 75 -10.01 0.20 -3.05
N GLU A 76 -10.05 1.20 -3.94
CA GLU A 76 -9.56 1.07 -5.32
C GLU A 76 -8.02 1.01 -5.34
N ASP A 77 -7.37 1.93 -4.63
CA ASP A 77 -5.90 2.01 -4.54
C ASP A 77 -5.36 0.78 -3.80
N TYR A 78 -6.07 0.29 -2.76
CA TYR A 78 -5.70 -0.96 -2.10
C TYR A 78 -5.79 -2.17 -3.03
N GLN A 79 -6.85 -2.26 -3.84
CA GLN A 79 -6.99 -3.34 -4.82
C GLN A 79 -5.86 -3.32 -5.86
N GLN A 80 -5.41 -2.14 -6.28
CA GLN A 80 -4.25 -1.99 -7.17
C GLN A 80 -2.94 -2.45 -6.50
N LEU A 81 -2.74 -2.09 -5.23
CA LEU A 81 -1.60 -2.55 -4.44
C LEU A 81 -1.60 -4.07 -4.28
N GLU A 82 -2.73 -4.66 -3.89
CA GLU A 82 -2.89 -6.12 -3.73
C GLU A 82 -2.62 -6.85 -5.05
N PHE A 83 -3.16 -6.35 -6.17
CA PHE A 83 -2.89 -6.90 -7.50
C PHE A 83 -1.41 -6.85 -7.85
N TYR A 84 -0.72 -5.74 -7.55
CA TYR A 84 0.71 -5.60 -7.78
C TYR A 84 1.51 -6.60 -6.94
N LEU A 85 1.22 -6.74 -5.65
CA LEU A 85 1.92 -7.69 -4.77
C LEU A 85 1.74 -9.13 -5.27
N ASN A 86 0.51 -9.51 -5.61
CA ASN A 86 0.18 -10.83 -6.15
C ASN A 86 0.87 -11.09 -7.49
N LYS A 87 0.88 -10.11 -8.41
CA LYS A 87 1.58 -10.21 -9.70
C LYS A 87 3.08 -10.44 -9.53
N ASN A 88 3.68 -9.81 -8.52
CA ASN A 88 5.10 -9.99 -8.18
C ASN A 88 5.37 -11.23 -7.30
N LYS A 89 4.34 -12.06 -7.04
CA LYS A 89 4.42 -13.27 -6.21
C LYS A 89 4.93 -12.97 -4.80
N LEU A 90 4.48 -11.85 -4.23
CA LEU A 90 4.70 -11.48 -2.83
C LEU A 90 3.49 -11.91 -2.01
N ILE A 91 3.74 -12.70 -0.97
CA ILE A 91 2.70 -13.07 0.00
C ILE A 91 2.41 -11.82 0.82
N ASN A 92 1.13 -11.53 1.00
CA ASN A 92 0.69 -10.39 1.77
C ASN A 92 -0.60 -10.70 2.54
N THR A 93 -0.79 -9.99 3.64
CA THR A 93 -2.01 -10.02 4.45
C THR A 93 -2.29 -8.62 4.95
N ALA A 94 -3.56 -8.22 4.93
CA ALA A 94 -3.98 -6.94 5.48
C ALA A 94 -5.12 -7.13 6.48
N VAL A 95 -5.09 -6.35 7.56
CA VAL A 95 -6.17 -6.27 8.53
C VAL A 95 -6.59 -4.81 8.73
N GLU A 96 -7.90 -4.58 8.86
CA GLU A 96 -8.43 -3.25 9.13
C GLU A 96 -8.16 -2.86 10.58
N TYR A 97 -7.48 -1.74 10.78
CA TYR A 97 -7.19 -1.19 12.09
C TYR A 97 -8.40 -0.41 12.59
N THR A 98 -9.02 -0.90 13.68
CA THR A 98 -10.12 -0.20 14.34
C THR A 98 -9.71 0.16 15.76
N CYS A 99 -9.40 1.44 16.00
CA CYS A 99 -9.13 1.94 17.34
C CYS A 99 -10.47 2.11 18.09
N ARG A 100 -10.74 1.24 19.07
CA ARG A 100 -11.90 1.38 19.96
C ARG A 100 -11.47 2.18 21.18
N SER A 101 -12.08 3.34 21.41
CA SER A 101 -11.98 4.02 22.70
C SER A 101 -13.00 3.40 23.65
N TYR A 102 -12.51 2.85 24.76
CA TYR A 102 -13.36 2.51 25.89
C TYR A 102 -13.44 3.76 26.76
N PHE A 103 -14.64 4.35 26.82
CA PHE A 103 -14.95 5.48 27.70
C PHE A 103 -15.26 4.97 29.11
#